data_AF-A0A8H5LWT1-F1
#
_entry.id   AF-A0A8H5LWT1-F1
#
_cell.length_a   1.000
_cell.length_b   1.000
_cell.length_c   1.000
_cell.angle_alpha   90.00
_cell.angle_beta   90.00
_cell.angle_gamma   90.00
#
_symmetry.space_group_name_H-M   'P 1'
#
loop_
_entity.id
_entity.type
_entity.pdbx_description
1 polymer ?
#
loop_
_entity_poly.entity_id
_entity_poly.type
_entity_poly.pdbx_seq_one_letter_code
_entity_poly.pdbx_strand_id
1 'polypeptide(L)'
;MDPLNTHSVLVKALSDSQSRVQELEELLRERETSMSEMDSLKVKLRQSKELNEAFRAELASLRTAQNVKKEDSINVFEESKLYQQMSAQLEASNKERDEATAQVEANTQMFIEKTDRFRTKKRNYKEKIKQLEEQLKSQDPSSPPSPANDTENSHYSPVPSPEPELLQQPQINLVIREYLSGLPAVVAPAMYDKSRVPVAAHMNRNQLIQLLQFTISERYWSPADIFFFPGRTYRASPQQHVMAFTVATQMIPNSDHRITSNFERLRGETGELFIAENNNIFYAGRCKAIDLAHLAPAGCKLFRALSLRKLVDSAYPPGDIPHDYPSRDALSGMIKAGQLSLDVIGLQCIGFDSSVYQKLSDHYNNERNIKFQLNKRKSVEAASEASASSHKSKRFKV
;
A
#
# COMPACT_ATOMS: atom_id res chain seq x y z
N MET A 1 8.11 47.92 17.25
CA MET A 1 7.98 46.51 16.83
C MET A 1 6.87 46.48 15.82
N ASP A 2 7.13 46.06 14.58
CA ASP A 2 6.13 46.11 13.50
C ASP A 2 5.00 45.11 13.76
N PRO A 3 3.75 45.58 13.98
CA PRO A 3 2.61 44.70 14.24
C PRO A 3 2.28 43.79 13.04
N LEU A 4 2.65 44.20 11.82
CA LEU A 4 2.47 43.42 10.60
C LEU A 4 3.36 42.16 10.56
N ASN A 5 4.56 42.21 11.14
CA ASN A 5 5.46 41.06 11.17
C ASN A 5 5.03 40.03 12.23
N THR A 6 4.42 40.49 13.32
CA THR A 6 3.91 39.62 14.39
C THR A 6 2.68 38.82 13.95
N HIS A 7 1.77 39.45 13.19
CA HIS A 7 0.59 38.76 12.66
C HIS A 7 0.95 37.62 11.70
N SER A 8 1.90 37.84 10.79
CA SER A 8 2.36 36.81 9.83
C SER A 8 2.98 35.59 10.53
N VAL A 9 3.79 35.83 11.56
CA VAL A 9 4.39 34.77 12.37
C VAL A 9 3.32 33.96 13.12
N LEU A 10 2.28 34.61 13.64
CA LEU A 10 1.19 33.94 14.35
C LEU A 10 0.29 33.12 13.42
N VAL A 11 -0.02 33.61 12.21
CA VAL A 11 -0.80 32.85 11.21
C VAL A 11 -0.04 31.60 10.77
N LYS A 12 1.28 31.72 10.54
CA LYS A 12 2.11 30.56 10.22
C LYS A 12 2.16 29.56 11.37
N ALA A 13 2.31 30.03 12.61
CA ALA A 13 2.29 29.16 13.78
C ALA A 13 0.94 28.44 13.97
N LEU A 14 -0.18 29.11 13.68
CA LEU A 14 -1.51 28.51 13.72
C LEU A 14 -1.69 27.44 12.64
N SER A 15 -1.26 27.73 11.41
CA SER A 15 -1.27 26.77 10.29
C SER A 15 -0.43 25.53 10.61
N ASP A 16 0.80 25.72 11.09
CA ASP A 16 1.69 24.62 11.48
C ASP A 16 1.07 23.79 12.62
N SER A 17 0.35 24.44 13.54
CA SER A 17 -0.35 23.77 14.62
C SER A 17 -1.57 22.98 14.15
N GLN A 18 -2.33 23.49 13.19
CA GLN A 18 -3.45 22.77 12.58
C GLN A 18 -2.97 21.54 11.81
N SER A 19 -1.87 21.65 11.05
CA SER A 19 -1.24 20.50 10.39
C SER A 19 -0.81 19.42 11.39
N ARG A 20 -0.27 19.82 12.55
CA ARG A 20 0.08 18.86 13.62
C ARG A 20 -1.12 18.20 14.27
N VAL A 21 -2.25 18.91 14.40
CA VAL A 21 -3.50 18.30 14.91
C VAL A 21 -4.01 17.25 13.93
N GLN A 22 -3.98 17.54 12.63
CA GLN A 22 -4.36 16.57 11.59
C GLN A 22 -3.46 15.32 11.62
N GLU A 23 -2.14 15.49 11.76
CA GLU A 23 -1.20 14.38 11.92
C GLU A 23 -1.52 13.53 13.16
N LEU A 24 -1.87 14.17 14.29
CA LEU A 24 -2.27 13.46 15.51
C LEU A 24 -3.61 12.72 15.38
N GLU A 25 -4.55 13.23 14.58
CA GLU A 25 -5.82 12.56 14.29
C GLU A 25 -5.63 11.34 13.37
N GLU A 26 -4.72 11.43 12.41
CA GLU A 26 -4.33 10.30 11.57
C GLU A 26 -3.68 9.19 12.42
N LEU A 27 -2.74 9.55 13.30
CA LEU A 27 -2.14 8.61 14.25
C LEU A 27 -3.16 7.94 15.19
N LEU A 28 -4.22 8.66 15.58
CA LEU A 28 -5.30 8.08 16.39
C LEU A 28 -6.13 7.07 15.60
N ARG A 29 -6.44 7.36 14.33
CA ARG A 29 -7.11 6.40 13.44
C ARG A 29 -6.26 5.16 13.22
N GLU A 30 -4.95 5.32 12.98
CA GLU A 30 -4.04 4.18 12.85
C GLU A 30 -4.02 3.31 14.11
N ARG A 31 -4.09 3.93 15.30
CA ARG A 31 -4.17 3.22 16.58
C ARG A 31 -5.47 2.44 16.73
N GLU A 32 -6.61 3.01 16.36
CA GLU A 32 -7.91 2.33 16.42
C GLU A 32 -7.94 1.10 15.49
N THR A 33 -7.39 1.23 14.28
CA THR A 33 -7.22 0.09 13.37
C THR A 33 -6.34 -0.99 13.99
N SER A 34 -5.20 -0.61 14.57
CA SER A 34 -4.27 -1.56 15.19
C SER A 34 -4.87 -2.25 16.43
N MET A 35 -5.70 -1.56 17.22
CA MET A 35 -6.43 -2.17 18.33
C MET A 35 -7.45 -3.21 17.82
N SER A 36 -8.19 -2.89 16.75
CA SER A 36 -9.12 -3.83 16.14
C SER A 36 -8.42 -5.09 15.60
N GLU A 37 -7.22 -4.93 15.02
CA GLU A 37 -6.39 -6.06 14.57
C GLU A 37 -5.92 -6.92 15.74
N MET A 38 -5.53 -6.30 16.85
CA MET A 38 -5.12 -7.00 18.07
C MET A 38 -6.26 -7.83 18.67
N ASP A 39 -7.48 -7.29 18.71
CA ASP A 39 -8.64 -8.02 19.22
C ASP A 39 -9.01 -9.19 18.29
N SER A 40 -8.88 -9.02 16.98
CA SER A 40 -9.00 -10.12 16.01
C SER A 40 -7.97 -11.24 16.26
N LEU A 41 -6.71 -10.87 16.53
CA LEU A 41 -5.66 -11.84 16.87
C LEU A 41 -5.95 -12.58 18.18
N LYS A 42 -6.48 -11.90 19.21
CA LYS A 42 -6.89 -12.55 20.47
C LYS A 42 -8.00 -13.58 20.25
N VAL A 43 -8.98 -13.28 19.39
CA VAL A 43 -10.04 -14.24 19.03
C VAL A 43 -9.45 -15.46 18.34
N LYS A 44 -8.56 -15.29 17.35
CA LYS A 44 -7.89 -16.40 16.68
C LYS A 44 -7.05 -17.25 17.64
N LEU A 45 -6.37 -16.62 18.60
CA LEU A 45 -5.60 -17.33 19.63
C LEU A 45 -6.50 -18.19 20.51
N ARG A 46 -7.68 -17.67 20.90
CA ARG A 46 -8.68 -18.41 21.68
C ARG A 46 -9.20 -19.63 20.90
N GLN A 47 -9.59 -19.44 19.64
CA GLN A 47 -10.03 -20.54 18.77
C GLN A 47 -8.97 -21.63 18.60
N SER A 48 -7.70 -21.23 18.46
CA SER A 48 -6.59 -22.19 18.37
C SER A 48 -6.36 -22.96 19.67
N LYS A 49 -6.59 -22.34 20.85
CA LYS A 49 -6.55 -23.05 22.14
C LYS A 49 -7.69 -24.07 22.25
N GLU A 50 -8.91 -23.68 21.91
CA GLU A 50 -10.10 -24.55 21.94
C GLU A 50 -9.91 -25.77 21.01
N LEU A 51 -9.37 -25.55 19.80
CA LEU A 51 -9.10 -26.62 18.84
C LEU A 51 -7.99 -27.59 19.31
N ASN A 52 -6.95 -27.07 19.96
CA ASN A 52 -5.91 -27.90 20.58
C ASN A 52 -6.45 -28.73 21.76
N GLU A 53 -7.34 -28.15 22.57
CA GLU A 53 -8.00 -28.89 23.65
C GLU A 53 -8.90 -30.00 23.09
N ALA A 54 -9.63 -29.73 22.00
CA ALA A 54 -10.43 -30.74 21.31
C ALA A 54 -9.57 -31.91 20.80
N PHE A 55 -8.43 -31.63 20.15
CA PHE A 55 -7.51 -32.69 19.71
C PHE A 55 -6.93 -33.51 20.88
N ARG A 56 -6.62 -32.86 22.01
CA ARG A 56 -6.15 -33.59 23.20
C ARG A 56 -7.24 -34.49 23.77
N ALA A 57 -8.50 -34.04 23.79
CA ALA A 57 -9.63 -34.85 24.22
C ALA A 57 -9.89 -36.04 23.27
N GLU A 58 -9.79 -35.82 21.96
CA GLU A 58 -9.92 -36.88 20.95
C GLU A 58 -8.81 -37.93 21.09
N LEU A 59 -7.55 -37.52 21.27
CA LEU A 59 -6.44 -38.43 21.54
C LEU A 59 -6.65 -39.24 22.83
N ALA A 60 -7.17 -38.61 23.88
CA ALA A 60 -7.50 -39.32 25.12
C ALA A 60 -8.63 -40.35 24.90
N SER A 61 -9.67 -39.98 24.14
CA SER A 61 -10.77 -40.87 23.76
C SER A 61 -10.29 -42.07 22.94
N LEU A 62 -9.44 -41.85 21.94
CA LEU A 62 -8.84 -42.92 21.13
C LEU A 62 -8.03 -43.90 21.99
N ARG A 63 -7.26 -43.38 22.96
CA ARG A 63 -6.53 -44.21 23.94
C ARG A 63 -7.46 -45.08 24.79
N THR A 64 -8.61 -44.55 25.21
CA THR A 64 -9.61 -45.34 25.97
C THR A 64 -10.37 -46.34 25.11
N ALA A 65 -10.73 -45.95 23.88
CA ALA A 65 -11.51 -46.77 22.95
C ALA A 65 -10.71 -47.97 22.43
N GLN A 66 -9.38 -47.84 22.32
CA GLN A 66 -8.54 -48.92 21.82
C GLN A 66 -8.38 -50.10 22.78
N ASN A 67 -8.77 -49.98 24.07
CA ASN A 67 -8.84 -51.06 25.08
C ASN A 67 -7.93 -52.27 24.74
N VAL A 68 -6.64 -52.00 24.54
CA VAL A 68 -5.70 -52.97 23.97
C VAL A 68 -5.49 -54.02 25.03
N LYS A 69 -6.23 -55.12 24.90
CA LYS A 69 -5.86 -56.38 25.53
C LYS A 69 -4.43 -56.67 25.06
N LYS A 70 -3.52 -56.78 26.02
CA LYS A 70 -2.21 -57.42 25.84
C LYS A 70 -2.41 -58.70 25.03
N GLU A 71 -1.64 -58.88 23.97
CA GLU A 71 -1.68 -59.93 22.92
C GLU A 71 -2.07 -59.27 21.59
N ASP A 72 -1.17 -58.90 20.68
CA ASP A 72 0.09 -59.53 20.29
C ASP A 72 1.25 -58.55 20.18
N SER A 73 2.46 -59.10 20.26
CA SER A 73 3.78 -58.47 20.30
C SER A 73 4.12 -57.59 19.09
N ILE A 74 3.43 -56.46 18.95
CA ILE A 74 3.97 -55.30 18.25
C ILE A 74 5.04 -54.71 19.16
N ASN A 75 6.29 -54.91 18.72
CA ASN A 75 7.55 -54.38 19.23
C ASN A 75 7.39 -53.22 20.24
N VAL A 76 7.26 -53.54 21.55
CA VAL A 76 7.10 -52.58 22.67
C VAL A 76 8.15 -51.46 22.63
N PHE A 77 9.28 -51.73 21.99
CA PHE A 77 10.35 -50.77 21.74
C PHE A 77 9.97 -49.68 20.73
N GLU A 78 9.27 -50.00 19.65
CA GLU A 78 8.86 -49.03 18.62
C GLU A 78 7.74 -48.13 19.11
N GLU A 79 6.79 -48.66 19.86
CA GLU A 79 5.73 -47.88 20.48
C GLU A 79 6.28 -46.90 21.52
N SER A 80 7.17 -47.37 22.41
CA SER A 80 7.87 -46.50 23.38
C SER A 80 8.66 -45.38 22.68
N LYS A 81 9.36 -45.70 21.59
CA LYS A 81 10.10 -44.71 20.79
C LYS A 81 9.17 -43.69 20.14
N LEU A 82 8.02 -44.12 19.61
CA LEU A 82 7.02 -43.23 19.02
C LEU A 82 6.41 -42.29 20.08
N TYR A 83 6.08 -42.82 21.27
CA TYR A 83 5.60 -42.01 22.40
C TYR A 83 6.64 -40.97 22.85
N GLN A 84 7.90 -41.37 22.95
CA GLN A 84 8.98 -40.46 23.33
C GLN A 84 9.18 -39.35 22.28
N GLN A 85 9.08 -39.68 20.99
CA GLN A 85 9.13 -38.69 19.91
C GLN A 85 7.93 -37.73 19.94
N MET A 86 6.71 -38.23 20.13
CA MET A 86 5.51 -37.40 20.26
C MET A 86 5.58 -36.48 21.48
N SER A 87 6.05 -36.98 22.63
CA SER A 87 6.21 -36.18 23.85
C SER A 87 7.22 -35.06 23.66
N ALA A 88 8.37 -35.36 23.05
CA ALA A 88 9.40 -34.36 22.75
C ALA A 88 8.90 -33.30 21.75
N GLN A 89 8.13 -33.70 20.73
CA GLN A 89 7.51 -32.76 19.80
C GLN A 89 6.47 -31.86 20.49
N LEU A 90 5.67 -32.41 21.41
CA LEU A 90 4.67 -31.65 22.16
C LEU A 90 5.33 -30.64 23.11
N GLU A 91 6.41 -31.04 23.80
CA GLU A 91 7.19 -30.14 24.66
C GLU A 91 7.85 -29.02 23.85
N ALA A 92 8.46 -29.34 22.71
CA ALA A 92 9.04 -28.34 21.82
C ALA A 92 7.97 -27.35 21.29
N SER A 93 6.79 -27.86 20.93
CA SER A 93 5.67 -27.02 20.47
C SER A 93 5.12 -26.12 21.57
N ASN A 94 4.99 -26.63 22.80
CA ASN A 94 4.56 -25.81 23.95
C ASN A 94 5.59 -24.72 24.25
N LYS A 95 6.88 -25.04 24.23
CA LYS A 95 7.95 -24.06 24.42
C LYS A 95 7.92 -22.95 23.37
N GLU A 96 7.77 -23.30 22.09
CA GLU A 96 7.66 -22.32 20.99
C GLU A 96 6.42 -21.41 21.19
N ARG A 97 5.31 -21.98 21.63
CA ARG A 97 4.07 -21.22 21.92
C ARG A 97 4.26 -20.25 23.09
N ASP A 98 4.95 -20.68 24.15
CA ASP A 98 5.17 -19.85 25.34
C ASP A 98 6.14 -18.70 25.01
N GLU A 99 7.18 -18.95 24.20
CA GLU A 99 8.08 -17.91 23.67
C GLU A 99 7.33 -16.90 22.78
N ALA A 100 6.46 -17.38 21.89
CA ALA A 100 5.63 -16.50 21.07
C ALA A 100 4.66 -15.65 21.90
N THR A 101 4.10 -16.22 22.97
CA THR A 101 3.20 -15.51 23.88
C THR A 101 3.95 -14.40 24.63
N ALA A 102 5.14 -14.70 25.15
CA ALA A 102 6.00 -13.71 25.80
C ALA A 102 6.39 -12.55 24.85
N GLN A 103 6.68 -12.86 23.58
CA GLN A 103 7.00 -11.83 22.58
C GLN A 103 5.79 -10.93 22.27
N VAL A 104 4.58 -11.49 22.18
CA VAL A 104 3.35 -10.72 21.97
C VAL A 104 3.07 -9.81 23.16
N GLU A 105 3.27 -10.28 24.39
CA GLU A 105 3.11 -9.49 25.61
C GLU A 105 4.12 -8.33 25.64
N ALA A 106 5.40 -8.58 25.34
CA ALA A 106 6.43 -7.55 25.27
C ALA A 106 6.12 -6.47 24.22
N ASN A 107 5.67 -6.88 23.03
CA ASN A 107 5.24 -5.94 21.99
C ASN A 107 4.04 -5.12 22.44
N THR A 108 3.05 -5.77 23.07
CA THR A 108 1.84 -5.10 23.58
C THR A 108 2.21 -4.03 24.60
N GLN A 109 3.12 -4.32 25.53
CA GLN A 109 3.60 -3.36 26.52
C GLN A 109 4.30 -2.16 25.88
N MET A 110 5.17 -2.41 24.89
CA MET A 110 5.84 -1.35 24.13
C MET A 110 4.85 -0.41 23.42
N PHE A 111 3.77 -0.97 22.87
CA PHE A 111 2.70 -0.19 22.23
C PHE A 111 1.91 0.66 23.24
N ILE A 112 1.64 0.13 24.42
CA ILE A 112 0.99 0.87 25.52
C ILE A 112 1.86 2.08 25.91
N GLU A 113 3.15 1.88 26.15
CA GLU A 113 4.07 2.96 26.52
C GLU A 113 4.17 4.03 25.43
N LYS A 114 4.26 3.61 24.16
CA LYS A 114 4.30 4.55 23.01
C LYS A 114 3.02 5.38 22.94
N THR A 115 1.87 4.75 23.20
CA THR A 115 0.56 5.41 23.24
C THR A 115 0.50 6.48 24.33
N ASP A 116 0.98 6.17 25.53
CA ASP A 116 0.95 7.11 26.64
C ASP A 116 1.88 8.31 26.40
N ARG A 117 3.04 8.09 25.77
CA ARG A 117 3.91 9.19 25.31
C ARG A 117 3.19 10.11 24.31
N PHE A 118 2.44 9.55 23.37
CA PHE A 118 1.65 10.36 22.43
C PHE A 118 0.52 11.13 23.11
N ARG A 119 -0.19 10.52 24.06
CA ARG A 119 -1.23 11.22 24.86
C ARG A 119 -0.67 12.41 25.62
N THR A 120 0.49 12.24 26.25
CA THR A 120 1.19 13.33 26.95
C THR A 120 1.59 14.45 25.98
N LYS A 121 2.17 14.11 24.81
CA LYS A 121 2.49 15.11 23.78
C LYS A 121 1.25 15.87 23.29
N LYS A 122 0.14 15.17 23.03
CA LYS A 122 -1.14 15.78 22.61
C LYS A 122 -1.67 16.76 23.64
N ARG A 123 -1.62 16.41 24.94
CA ARG A 123 -2.01 17.32 26.03
C ARG A 123 -1.16 18.58 26.03
N ASN A 124 0.16 18.44 25.93
CA ASN A 124 1.10 19.58 25.90
C ASN A 124 0.86 20.50 24.69
N TYR A 125 0.60 19.94 23.51
CA TYR A 125 0.30 20.75 22.32
C TYR A 125 -1.03 21.49 22.44
N LYS A 126 -2.07 20.84 22.98
CA LYS A 126 -3.38 21.48 23.19
C LYS A 126 -3.27 22.66 24.15
N GLU A 127 -2.47 22.53 25.20
CA GLU A 127 -2.21 23.61 26.15
C GLU A 127 -1.44 24.77 25.50
N LYS A 128 -0.45 24.47 24.66
CA LYS A 128 0.29 25.49 23.90
C LYS A 128 -0.57 26.25 22.89
N ILE A 129 -1.51 25.56 22.22
CA ILE A 129 -2.48 26.19 21.32
C ILE A 129 -3.34 27.18 22.10
N LYS A 130 -3.88 26.76 23.25
CA LYS A 130 -4.70 27.63 24.10
C LYS A 130 -3.95 28.89 24.54
N GLN A 131 -2.68 28.77 24.90
CA GLN A 131 -1.83 29.92 25.24
C GLN A 131 -1.64 30.89 24.06
N LEU A 132 -1.44 30.36 22.84
CA LEU A 132 -1.29 31.19 21.64
C LEU A 132 -2.60 31.90 21.26
N GLU A 133 -3.74 31.22 21.39
CA GLU A 133 -5.07 31.80 21.15
C GLU A 133 -5.37 32.95 22.14
N GLU A 134 -5.02 32.78 23.43
CA GLU A 134 -5.15 33.83 24.44
C GLU A 134 -4.26 35.04 24.12
N GLN A 135 -3.02 34.83 23.67
CA GLN A 135 -2.12 35.90 23.23
C GLN A 135 -2.68 36.67 22.04
N LEU A 136 -3.25 35.95 21.05
CA LEU A 136 -3.84 36.56 19.85
C LEU A 136 -5.05 37.42 20.20
N LYS A 137 -5.89 36.96 21.12
CA LYS A 137 -7.06 37.71 21.60
C LYS A 137 -6.68 38.98 22.36
N SER A 138 -5.53 38.99 23.03
CA SER A 138 -5.00 40.18 23.73
C SER A 138 -4.35 41.22 22.79
N GLN A 139 -4.15 40.89 21.51
CA GLN A 139 -3.53 41.76 20.52
C GLN A 139 -4.52 42.48 19.57
N ASP A 140 -5.83 42.36 19.79
CA ASP A 140 -6.85 43.03 18.97
C ASP A 140 -6.86 44.55 19.25
N PRO A 141 -6.39 45.42 18.32
CA PRO A 141 -6.40 46.86 18.51
C PRO A 141 -7.74 47.39 18.00
N SER A 142 -8.69 47.56 18.90
CA SER A 142 -9.90 48.33 18.64
C SER A 142 -9.55 49.80 18.38
N SER A 143 -9.35 50.19 17.11
CA SER A 143 -9.40 51.58 16.64
C SER A 143 -9.67 51.63 15.13
N PRO A 144 -10.77 52.26 14.67
CA PRO A 144 -11.06 52.41 13.25
C PRO A 144 -10.32 53.62 12.66
N PRO A 145 -9.71 53.52 11.46
CA PRO A 145 -9.29 54.70 10.72
C PRO A 145 -10.46 55.26 9.89
N SER A 146 -10.65 56.57 10.00
CA SER A 146 -11.55 57.39 9.16
C SER A 146 -11.11 57.43 7.69
N PRO A 147 -12.04 57.74 6.76
CA PRO A 147 -11.75 57.81 5.33
C PRO A 147 -11.24 59.21 4.94
N ALA A 148 -10.31 59.28 3.99
CA ALA A 148 -9.96 60.51 3.28
C ALA A 148 -9.66 60.21 1.81
N ASN A 149 -10.64 60.57 0.99
CA ASN A 149 -10.63 61.19 -0.34
C ASN A 149 -9.49 60.98 -1.37
N ASP A 150 -9.99 60.71 -2.59
CA ASP A 150 -9.71 61.32 -3.89
C ASP A 150 -8.26 61.37 -4.40
N THR A 151 -8.02 60.82 -5.60
CA THR A 151 -7.76 61.63 -6.82
C THR A 151 -7.86 60.74 -8.07
N GLU A 152 -8.55 61.27 -9.08
CA GLU A 152 -8.63 60.79 -10.46
C GLU A 152 -7.24 60.60 -11.10
N ASN A 153 -7.06 59.56 -11.92
CA ASN A 153 -6.52 59.79 -13.27
C ASN A 153 -6.73 58.62 -14.24
N SER A 154 -7.14 59.04 -15.43
CA SER A 154 -7.31 58.31 -16.68
C SER A 154 -6.03 57.61 -17.15
N HIS A 155 -6.15 56.33 -17.54
CA HIS A 155 -5.51 55.85 -18.77
C HIS A 155 -6.17 54.58 -19.31
N TYR A 156 -6.70 54.70 -20.53
CA TYR A 156 -7.08 53.60 -21.41
C TYR A 156 -5.88 52.66 -21.60
N SER A 157 -6.05 51.38 -21.26
CA SER A 157 -5.19 50.29 -21.72
C SER A 157 -6.04 49.28 -22.51
N PRO A 158 -5.48 48.64 -23.55
CA PRO A 158 -6.22 47.75 -24.41
C PRO A 158 -6.60 46.48 -23.64
N VAL A 159 -7.84 46.02 -23.84
CA VAL A 159 -8.32 44.71 -23.39
C VAL A 159 -7.39 43.63 -23.98
N PRO A 160 -6.64 42.88 -23.15
CA PRO A 160 -6.00 41.67 -23.62
C PRO A 160 -7.12 40.67 -23.90
N SER A 161 -7.12 40.12 -25.10
CA SER A 161 -7.84 38.89 -25.42
C SER A 161 -7.60 37.87 -24.30
N PRO A 162 -8.59 37.10 -23.84
CA PRO A 162 -8.35 36.08 -22.83
C PRO A 162 -7.48 34.99 -23.48
N GLU A 163 -6.16 35.12 -23.32
CA GLU A 163 -5.28 33.96 -23.37
C GLU A 163 -5.84 32.97 -22.35
N PRO A 164 -6.09 31.71 -22.73
CA PRO A 164 -6.51 30.71 -21.77
C PRO A 164 -5.40 30.63 -20.73
N GLU A 165 -5.68 31.09 -19.51
CA GLU A 165 -4.80 30.92 -18.36
C GLU A 165 -4.43 29.44 -18.31
N LEU A 166 -3.18 29.14 -18.69
CA LEU A 166 -2.57 27.84 -18.51
C LEU A 166 -2.53 27.59 -17.00
N LEU A 167 -3.59 26.96 -16.48
CA LEU A 167 -3.71 26.56 -15.09
C LEU A 167 -2.37 25.99 -14.63
N GLN A 168 -1.81 26.57 -13.57
CA GLN A 168 -0.53 26.13 -13.06
C GLN A 168 -0.64 24.65 -12.67
N GLN A 169 0.28 23.82 -13.14
CA GLN A 169 0.24 22.34 -13.10
C GLN A 169 -0.14 21.63 -11.80
N PRO A 170 0.16 22.14 -10.58
CA PRO A 170 -0.38 21.57 -9.35
C PRO A 170 -1.92 21.49 -9.36
N GLN A 171 -2.58 22.39 -10.11
CA GLN A 171 -4.02 22.49 -10.23
C GLN A 171 -4.61 21.38 -11.11
N ILE A 172 -3.96 20.95 -12.20
CA ILE A 172 -4.53 19.90 -13.08
C ILE A 172 -4.69 18.57 -12.32
N ASN A 173 -3.69 18.18 -11.53
CA ASN A 173 -3.80 16.97 -10.70
C ASN A 173 -4.89 17.11 -9.64
N LEU A 174 -5.07 18.29 -9.04
CA LEU A 174 -6.15 18.55 -8.09
C LEU A 174 -7.52 18.48 -8.78
N VAL A 175 -7.68 19.11 -9.94
CA VAL A 175 -8.90 19.09 -10.75
C VAL A 175 -9.27 17.66 -11.15
N ILE A 176 -8.31 16.87 -11.63
CA ILE A 176 -8.56 15.46 -11.96
C ILE A 176 -8.96 14.67 -10.70
N ARG A 177 -8.31 14.93 -9.56
CA ARG A 177 -8.66 14.26 -8.29
C ARG A 177 -10.06 14.62 -7.82
N GLU A 178 -10.43 15.89 -7.90
CA GLU A 178 -11.77 16.38 -7.55
C GLU A 178 -12.81 15.76 -8.47
N TYR A 179 -12.56 15.77 -9.78
CA TYR A 179 -13.42 15.13 -10.78
C TYR A 179 -13.62 13.65 -10.48
N LEU A 180 -12.53 12.90 -10.27
CA LEU A 180 -12.62 11.48 -9.95
C LEU A 180 -13.29 11.23 -8.59
N SER A 181 -13.10 12.10 -7.61
CA SER A 181 -13.75 11.99 -6.29
C SER A 181 -15.26 12.24 -6.36
N GLY A 182 -15.74 12.96 -7.37
CA GLY A 182 -17.16 13.15 -7.64
C GLY A 182 -17.82 11.97 -8.38
N LEU A 183 -17.05 10.98 -8.85
CA LEU A 183 -17.61 9.80 -9.50
C LEU A 183 -18.28 8.87 -8.48
N PRO A 184 -19.31 8.10 -8.89
CA PRO A 184 -19.94 7.11 -8.03
C PRO A 184 -18.93 6.11 -7.48
N ALA A 185 -18.86 6.03 -6.15
CA ALA A 185 -18.14 4.99 -5.44
C ALA A 185 -19.00 3.73 -5.32
N VAL A 186 -18.36 2.57 -5.34
CA VAL A 186 -19.03 1.28 -5.16
C VAL A 186 -18.76 0.78 -3.74
N VAL A 187 -19.64 -0.08 -3.22
CA VAL A 187 -19.33 -0.82 -1.99
C VAL A 187 -18.29 -1.88 -2.32
N ALA A 188 -17.03 -1.49 -2.31
CA ALA A 188 -15.88 -2.37 -2.41
C ALA A 188 -14.99 -2.16 -1.18
N PRO A 189 -14.22 -3.18 -0.76
CA PRO A 189 -13.17 -2.99 0.23
C PRO A 189 -12.30 -1.81 -0.19
N ALA A 190 -11.94 -0.94 0.76
CA ALA A 190 -11.08 0.18 0.45
C ALA A 190 -9.81 -0.35 -0.24
N MET A 191 -9.47 0.21 -1.41
CA MET A 191 -8.46 -0.35 -2.30
C MET A 191 -7.11 -0.60 -1.59
N TYR A 192 -6.85 0.21 -0.55
CA TYR A 192 -5.65 0.25 0.27
C TYR A 192 -5.93 -0.04 1.75
N ASP A 193 -6.96 -0.82 2.06
CA ASP A 193 -7.10 -1.34 3.41
C ASP A 193 -5.86 -2.20 3.76
N LYS A 194 -5.17 -1.83 4.84
CA LYS A 194 -3.96 -2.53 5.33
C LYS A 194 -4.25 -4.01 5.65
N SER A 195 -5.52 -4.36 5.84
CA SER A 195 -5.98 -5.74 6.02
C SER A 195 -5.95 -6.58 4.75
N ARG A 196 -5.78 -5.98 3.56
CA ARG A 196 -5.86 -6.70 2.29
C ARG A 196 -4.66 -7.59 2.09
N VAL A 197 -4.95 -8.83 1.75
CA VAL A 197 -3.94 -9.83 1.44
C VAL A 197 -3.39 -9.52 0.05
N PRO A 198 -2.06 -9.42 -0.11
CA PRO A 198 -1.46 -9.41 -1.43
C PRO A 198 -1.91 -10.61 -2.26
N VAL A 199 -2.10 -10.42 -3.56
CA VAL A 199 -2.42 -11.51 -4.49
C VAL A 199 -1.17 -12.12 -5.14
N ALA A 200 -0.06 -11.38 -5.14
CA ALA A 200 1.23 -11.84 -5.64
C ALA A 200 2.36 -10.95 -5.08
N ALA A 201 3.61 -11.43 -5.21
CA ALA A 201 4.81 -10.62 -5.00
C ALA A 201 5.53 -10.45 -6.33
N HIS A 202 5.96 -9.22 -6.65
CA HIS A 202 6.87 -8.90 -7.76
C HIS A 202 6.66 -9.68 -9.06
N MET A 203 5.63 -9.32 -9.84
CA MET A 203 5.39 -9.91 -11.16
C MET A 203 5.25 -8.84 -12.25
N ASN A 204 5.65 -9.18 -13.47
CA ASN A 204 5.29 -8.44 -14.66
C ASN A 204 3.87 -8.82 -15.15
N ARG A 205 3.34 -8.09 -16.14
CA ARG A 205 1.97 -8.31 -16.64
C ARG A 205 1.75 -9.73 -17.18
N ASN A 206 2.71 -10.30 -17.89
CA ASN A 206 2.58 -11.63 -18.48
C ASN A 206 2.58 -12.72 -17.39
N GLN A 207 3.42 -12.57 -16.37
CA GLN A 207 3.42 -13.43 -15.19
C GLN A 207 2.10 -13.33 -14.42
N LEU A 208 1.54 -12.13 -14.28
CA LEU A 208 0.23 -11.93 -13.67
C LEU A 208 -0.88 -12.63 -14.46
N ILE A 209 -0.86 -12.54 -15.80
CA ILE A 209 -1.81 -13.26 -16.67
C ILE A 209 -1.68 -14.78 -16.47
N GLN A 210 -0.45 -15.30 -16.45
CA GLN A 210 -0.20 -16.72 -16.21
C GLN A 210 -0.71 -17.17 -14.84
N LEU A 211 -0.48 -16.36 -13.80
CA LEU A 211 -1.01 -16.61 -12.46
C LEU A 211 -2.54 -16.65 -12.46
N LEU A 212 -3.18 -15.69 -13.12
CA LEU A 212 -4.64 -15.63 -13.24
C LEU A 212 -5.20 -16.85 -13.97
N GLN A 213 -4.59 -17.24 -15.09
CA GLN A 213 -4.99 -18.41 -15.86
C GLN A 213 -4.81 -19.73 -15.09
N PHE A 214 -3.76 -19.81 -14.26
CA PHE A 214 -3.50 -20.96 -13.40
C PHE A 214 -4.48 -21.04 -12.22
N THR A 215 -4.73 -19.91 -11.55
CA THR A 215 -5.51 -19.85 -10.30
C THR A 215 -7.01 -19.82 -10.55
N ILE A 216 -7.44 -19.25 -11.68
CA ILE A 216 -8.83 -19.01 -12.05
C ILE A 216 -9.04 -19.55 -13.48
N SER A 217 -8.87 -20.87 -13.62
CA SER A 217 -8.87 -21.55 -14.91
C SER A 217 -10.23 -21.55 -15.60
N GLU A 218 -11.32 -21.31 -14.87
CA GLU A 218 -12.66 -21.21 -15.44
C GLU A 218 -12.94 -19.90 -16.18
N ARG A 219 -12.06 -18.90 -16.06
CA ARG A 219 -12.16 -17.62 -16.78
C ARG A 219 -11.04 -17.50 -17.81
N TYR A 220 -11.38 -17.05 -19.01
CA TYR A 220 -10.39 -16.68 -20.01
C TYR A 220 -9.85 -15.28 -19.70
N TRP A 221 -8.52 -15.17 -19.58
CA TRP A 221 -7.85 -13.91 -19.27
C TRP A 221 -7.11 -13.38 -20.50
N SER A 222 -7.65 -12.35 -21.14
CA SER A 222 -6.91 -11.64 -22.18
C SER A 222 -6.09 -10.48 -21.57
N PRO A 223 -5.02 -10.04 -22.24
CA PRO A 223 -4.32 -8.82 -21.83
C PRO A 223 -5.25 -7.61 -21.74
N ALA A 224 -6.26 -7.50 -22.62
CA ALA A 224 -7.18 -6.36 -22.65
C ALA A 224 -8.05 -6.27 -21.39
N ASP A 225 -8.36 -7.42 -20.75
CA ASP A 225 -9.18 -7.49 -19.53
C ASP A 225 -8.43 -7.04 -18.27
N ILE A 226 -7.13 -6.76 -18.35
CA ILE A 226 -6.27 -6.55 -17.18
C ILE A 226 -5.61 -5.17 -17.25
N PHE A 227 -5.94 -4.35 -16.26
CA PHE A 227 -5.27 -3.08 -16.01
C PHE A 227 -4.17 -3.28 -14.96
N PHE A 228 -2.91 -3.18 -15.40
CA PHE A 228 -1.75 -3.32 -14.52
C PHE A 228 -0.64 -2.37 -14.98
N PHE A 229 -0.44 -1.29 -14.23
CA PHE A 229 0.49 -0.21 -14.58
C PHE A 229 1.51 0.06 -13.45
N PRO A 230 2.39 -0.91 -13.13
CA PRO A 230 3.26 -0.83 -11.97
C PRO A 230 4.16 0.41 -12.00
N GLY A 231 4.15 1.19 -10.92
CA GLY A 231 4.92 2.43 -10.78
C GLY A 231 4.40 3.61 -11.62
N ARG A 232 3.25 3.45 -12.28
CA ARG A 232 2.59 4.47 -13.11
C ARG A 232 1.16 4.79 -12.66
N THR A 233 0.78 4.34 -11.47
CA THR A 233 -0.52 4.63 -10.88
C THR A 233 -0.38 5.61 -9.72
N TYR A 234 -1.43 6.40 -9.49
CA TYR A 234 -1.53 7.28 -8.33
C TYR A 234 -2.97 7.33 -7.83
N ARG A 235 -3.13 7.43 -6.52
CA ARG A 235 -4.44 7.42 -5.89
C ARG A 235 -5.14 8.76 -6.11
N ALA A 236 -6.33 8.72 -6.72
CA ALA A 236 -7.11 9.93 -6.91
C ALA A 236 -7.90 10.30 -5.65
N SER A 237 -8.58 9.30 -5.08
CA SER A 237 -9.43 9.46 -3.90
C SER A 237 -9.11 8.45 -2.81
N PRO A 238 -9.42 8.77 -1.54
CA PRO A 238 -9.41 7.79 -0.47
C PRO A 238 -10.34 6.61 -0.76
N GLN A 239 -11.46 6.84 -1.45
CA GLN A 239 -12.49 5.84 -1.56
C GLN A 239 -12.14 4.71 -2.53
N GLN A 240 -11.76 4.95 -3.80
CA GLN A 240 -11.71 3.85 -4.79
C GLN A 240 -11.27 4.17 -6.22
N HIS A 241 -10.72 5.35 -6.50
CA HIS A 241 -10.37 5.71 -7.88
C HIS A 241 -8.87 5.94 -8.02
N VAL A 242 -8.33 5.49 -9.16
CA VAL A 242 -6.89 5.52 -9.45
C VAL A 242 -6.68 6.29 -10.73
N MET A 243 -5.64 7.10 -10.79
CA MET A 243 -5.13 7.63 -12.04
C MET A 243 -4.01 6.72 -12.54
N ALA A 244 -3.97 6.46 -13.83
CA ALA A 244 -2.83 5.82 -14.49
C ALA A 244 -2.20 6.80 -15.47
N PHE A 245 -0.87 6.73 -15.58
CA PHE A 245 -0.06 7.64 -16.39
C PHE A 245 0.77 6.89 -17.42
N THR A 246 0.96 7.52 -18.57
CA THR A 246 1.84 7.06 -19.64
C THR A 246 2.39 8.27 -20.38
N VAL A 247 3.30 8.07 -21.34
CA VAL A 247 3.74 9.18 -22.19
C VAL A 247 2.67 9.46 -23.24
N ALA A 248 2.31 10.73 -23.39
CA ALA A 248 1.28 11.13 -24.33
C ALA A 248 1.70 10.89 -25.77
N THR A 249 0.70 10.78 -26.65
CA THR A 249 0.92 10.71 -28.09
C THR A 249 1.48 12.03 -28.58
N GLN A 250 2.75 12.06 -28.97
CA GLN A 250 3.44 13.27 -29.41
C GLN A 250 4.70 12.92 -30.21
N MET A 251 5.19 13.90 -30.98
CA MET A 251 6.50 13.81 -31.62
C MET A 251 7.60 13.98 -30.58
N ILE A 252 8.66 13.18 -30.69
CA ILE A 252 9.86 13.37 -29.89
C ILE A 252 10.56 14.65 -30.37
N PRO A 253 10.95 15.58 -29.48
CA PRO A 253 11.68 16.78 -29.88
C PRO A 253 12.97 16.43 -30.64
N ASN A 254 13.21 17.12 -31.76
CA ASN A 254 14.38 16.93 -32.63
C ASN A 254 14.50 15.51 -33.22
N SER A 255 13.37 14.86 -33.46
CA SER A 255 13.31 13.51 -34.01
C SER A 255 12.06 13.32 -34.89
N ASP A 256 12.15 12.44 -35.88
CA ASP A 256 11.01 12.01 -36.69
C ASP A 256 10.19 10.90 -36.01
N HIS A 257 10.59 10.48 -34.81
CA HIS A 257 9.92 9.43 -34.06
C HIS A 257 8.70 9.97 -33.32
N ARG A 258 7.59 9.24 -33.44
CA ARG A 258 6.34 9.50 -32.70
C ARG A 258 6.17 8.49 -31.58
N ILE A 259 5.86 8.98 -30.39
CA ILE A 259 5.37 8.15 -29.29
C ILE A 259 3.85 8.07 -29.41
N THR A 260 3.29 6.88 -29.22
CA THR A 260 1.83 6.68 -29.15
C THR A 260 1.47 6.20 -27.76
N SER A 261 0.55 6.90 -27.11
CA SER A 261 0.04 6.51 -25.81
C SER A 261 -0.64 5.15 -25.88
N ASN A 262 -0.26 4.26 -24.97
CA ASN A 262 -0.92 2.96 -24.81
C ASN A 262 -2.31 3.07 -24.19
N PHE A 263 -2.77 4.27 -23.79
CA PHE A 263 -4.11 4.49 -23.25
C PHE A 263 -5.15 4.81 -24.31
N GLU A 264 -4.77 5.16 -25.54
CA GLU A 264 -5.75 5.46 -26.60
C GLU A 264 -6.75 4.33 -26.82
N ARG A 265 -6.27 3.07 -26.73
CA ARG A 265 -7.10 1.86 -26.87
C ARG A 265 -7.81 1.43 -25.59
N LEU A 266 -7.54 2.08 -24.46
CA LEU A 266 -8.12 1.72 -23.17
C LEU A 266 -9.26 2.67 -22.78
N ARG A 267 -9.37 3.85 -23.39
CA ARG A 267 -10.43 4.82 -23.05
C ARG A 267 -11.81 4.21 -23.28
N GLY A 268 -12.63 4.17 -22.24
CA GLY A 268 -13.97 3.56 -22.25
C GLY A 268 -13.99 2.06 -21.92
N GLU A 269 -12.84 1.39 -21.99
CA GLU A 269 -12.73 -0.04 -21.72
C GLU A 269 -12.90 -0.36 -20.24
N THR A 270 -13.26 -1.61 -19.96
CA THR A 270 -13.41 -2.13 -18.60
C THR A 270 -12.46 -3.30 -18.39
N GLY A 271 -11.78 -3.32 -17.25
CA GLY A 271 -10.84 -4.39 -16.90
C GLY A 271 -10.69 -4.59 -15.40
N GLU A 272 -10.11 -5.71 -15.01
CA GLU A 272 -9.67 -5.99 -13.65
C GLU A 272 -8.40 -5.21 -13.35
N LEU A 273 -8.44 -4.34 -12.34
CA LEU A 273 -7.31 -3.53 -11.93
C LEU A 273 -6.44 -4.28 -10.91
N PHE A 274 -5.13 -4.24 -11.14
CA PHE A 274 -4.13 -4.70 -10.20
C PHE A 274 -3.13 -3.57 -9.93
N ILE A 275 -2.73 -3.41 -8.67
CA ILE A 275 -1.86 -2.32 -8.21
C ILE A 275 -0.62 -2.93 -7.58
N ALA A 276 0.55 -2.47 -8.01
CA ALA A 276 1.82 -2.86 -7.40
C ALA A 276 2.24 -1.84 -6.36
N GLU A 277 2.43 -2.27 -5.12
CA GLU A 277 2.85 -1.42 -4.00
C GLU A 277 3.69 -2.24 -3.01
N ASN A 278 4.76 -1.66 -2.46
CA ASN A 278 5.62 -2.30 -1.46
C ASN A 278 5.99 -3.75 -1.81
N ASN A 279 6.45 -3.97 -3.04
CA ASN A 279 6.85 -5.29 -3.58
C ASN A 279 5.73 -6.33 -3.73
N ASN A 280 4.50 -5.93 -3.49
CA ASN A 280 3.30 -6.76 -3.56
C ASN A 280 2.38 -6.28 -4.67
N ILE A 281 1.49 -7.17 -5.12
CA ILE A 281 0.41 -6.86 -6.04
C ILE A 281 -0.90 -7.04 -5.28
N PHE A 282 -1.82 -6.09 -5.45
CA PHE A 282 -3.16 -6.09 -4.88
C PHE A 282 -4.18 -6.03 -6.01
N TYR A 283 -5.21 -6.88 -5.94
CA TYR A 283 -6.37 -6.74 -6.81
C TYR A 283 -7.17 -5.50 -6.39
N ALA A 284 -7.62 -4.63 -7.27
CA ALA A 284 -8.27 -3.37 -6.93
C ALA A 284 -9.75 -3.31 -7.31
N GLY A 285 -10.27 -4.39 -7.89
CA GLY A 285 -11.64 -4.45 -8.40
C GLY A 285 -11.71 -4.26 -9.91
N ARG A 286 -12.93 -4.32 -10.42
CA ARG A 286 -13.26 -4.07 -11.82
C ARG A 286 -13.39 -2.57 -12.05
N CYS A 287 -12.61 -2.05 -12.98
CA CYS A 287 -12.54 -0.61 -13.25
C CYS A 287 -12.93 -0.30 -14.70
N LYS A 288 -13.58 0.85 -14.89
CA LYS A 288 -13.77 1.49 -16.19
C LYS A 288 -12.70 2.56 -16.39
N ALA A 289 -12.04 2.55 -17.54
CA ALA A 289 -11.10 3.58 -17.93
C ALA A 289 -11.85 4.80 -18.48
N ILE A 290 -11.68 5.94 -17.83
CA ILE A 290 -12.32 7.21 -18.13
C ILE A 290 -11.33 8.10 -18.85
N ASP A 291 -11.75 8.66 -19.97
CA ASP A 291 -10.97 9.65 -20.70
C ASP A 291 -10.97 10.99 -19.95
N LEU A 292 -9.77 11.51 -19.71
CA LEU A 292 -9.55 12.78 -19.01
C LEU A 292 -8.91 13.83 -19.93
N ALA A 293 -8.88 13.59 -21.25
CA ALA A 293 -8.34 14.55 -22.22
C ALA A 293 -9.03 15.92 -22.15
N HIS A 294 -10.32 15.97 -21.78
CA HIS A 294 -11.04 17.23 -21.58
C HIS A 294 -10.55 18.06 -20.37
N LEU A 295 -9.89 17.42 -19.37
CA LEU A 295 -9.31 18.10 -18.21
C LEU A 295 -7.82 18.42 -18.40
N ALA A 296 -7.13 17.64 -19.22
CA ALA A 296 -5.71 17.80 -19.51
C ALA A 296 -5.42 17.66 -21.01
N PRO A 297 -5.91 18.58 -21.86
CA PRO A 297 -5.81 18.44 -23.32
C PRO A 297 -4.37 18.52 -23.83
N ALA A 298 -3.49 19.22 -23.11
CA ALA A 298 -2.05 19.30 -23.38
C ALA A 298 -1.23 18.21 -22.64
N GLY A 299 -1.90 17.27 -21.98
CA GLY A 299 -1.28 16.31 -21.08
C GLY A 299 -0.85 16.91 -19.74
N CYS A 300 -0.17 16.10 -18.94
CA CYS A 300 0.30 16.43 -17.60
C CYS A 300 1.84 16.42 -17.53
N LYS A 301 2.43 17.17 -16.61
CA LYS A 301 3.86 17.01 -16.29
C LYS A 301 4.10 15.91 -15.26
N LEU A 302 5.35 15.44 -15.19
CA LEU A 302 5.79 14.49 -14.17
C LEU A 302 5.55 15.03 -12.76
N PHE A 303 5.00 14.18 -11.89
CA PHE A 303 4.90 14.45 -10.45
C PHE A 303 5.65 13.40 -9.63
N ARG A 304 6.04 13.77 -8.41
CA ARG A 304 7.03 13.06 -7.58
C ARG A 304 6.67 11.61 -7.24
N ALA A 305 5.38 11.26 -7.21
CA ALA A 305 4.91 9.93 -6.85
C ALA A 305 5.04 8.88 -7.98
N LEU A 306 5.34 9.28 -9.22
CA LEU A 306 5.50 8.34 -10.33
C LEU A 306 6.93 7.85 -10.48
N SER A 307 7.07 6.59 -10.89
CA SER A 307 8.36 6.03 -11.28
C SER A 307 8.73 6.51 -12.68
N LEU A 308 9.68 7.43 -12.76
CA LEU A 308 10.22 7.91 -14.04
C LEU A 308 10.72 6.76 -14.92
N ARG A 309 11.42 5.78 -14.33
CA ARG A 309 11.90 4.58 -15.05
C ARG A 309 10.75 3.86 -15.75
N LYS A 310 9.61 3.70 -15.07
CA LYS A 310 8.44 3.01 -15.63
C LYS A 310 7.72 3.83 -16.70
N LEU A 311 7.70 5.15 -16.59
CA LEU A 311 7.19 6.02 -17.65
C LEU A 311 8.06 5.97 -18.91
N VAL A 312 9.39 5.97 -18.73
CA VAL A 312 10.33 5.78 -19.84
C VAL A 312 10.12 4.41 -20.48
N ASP A 313 9.98 3.34 -19.68
CA ASP A 313 9.66 2.01 -20.21
C ASP A 313 8.39 2.00 -21.08
N SER A 314 7.38 2.83 -20.76
CA SER A 314 6.15 2.92 -21.55
C SER A 314 6.28 3.76 -22.83
N ALA A 315 7.31 4.58 -22.96
CA ALA A 315 7.58 5.35 -24.17
C ALA A 315 8.27 4.51 -25.25
N TYR A 316 9.00 3.47 -24.85
CA TYR A 316 9.75 2.63 -25.79
C TYR A 316 8.82 1.79 -26.67
N PRO A 317 9.09 1.71 -27.99
CA PRO A 317 8.35 0.84 -28.88
C PRO A 317 8.57 -0.64 -28.49
N PRO A 318 7.53 -1.49 -28.63
CA PRO A 318 7.71 -2.93 -28.46
C PRO A 318 8.53 -3.49 -29.64
N GLY A 319 9.58 -4.25 -29.34
CA GLY A 319 10.41 -4.91 -30.35
C GLY A 319 11.70 -4.15 -30.67
N ASP A 320 12.08 -4.15 -31.96
CA ASP A 320 13.31 -3.52 -32.42
C ASP A 320 13.21 -2.00 -32.30
N ILE A 321 14.18 -1.41 -31.60
CA ILE A 321 14.25 0.03 -31.38
C ILE A 321 14.71 0.68 -32.68
N PRO A 322 13.96 1.64 -33.25
CA PRO A 322 14.36 2.33 -34.47
C PRO A 322 15.75 2.93 -34.36
N HIS A 323 16.45 3.02 -35.49
CA HIS A 323 17.70 3.76 -35.55
C HIS A 323 17.45 5.22 -35.12
N ASP A 324 18.38 5.80 -34.37
CA ASP A 324 18.29 7.16 -33.79
C ASP A 324 17.15 7.40 -32.78
N TYR A 325 16.50 6.34 -32.27
CA TYR A 325 15.56 6.50 -31.18
C TYR A 325 16.31 6.95 -29.90
N PRO A 326 15.82 7.95 -29.14
CA PRO A 326 16.56 8.47 -28.00
C PRO A 326 16.85 7.40 -26.94
N SER A 327 17.96 7.57 -26.23
CA SER A 327 18.31 6.72 -25.10
C SER A 327 17.33 6.89 -23.93
N ARG A 328 17.35 5.92 -23.01
CA ARG A 328 16.50 5.95 -21.80
C ARG A 328 16.78 7.18 -20.95
N ASP A 329 18.03 7.62 -20.91
CA ASP A 329 18.45 8.81 -20.17
C ASP A 329 17.99 10.08 -20.87
N ALA A 330 18.04 10.13 -22.21
CA ALA A 330 17.51 11.26 -22.97
C ALA A 330 16.00 11.42 -22.77
N LEU A 331 15.23 10.33 -22.88
CA LEU A 331 13.78 10.34 -22.61
C LEU A 331 13.47 10.71 -21.15
N SER A 332 14.27 10.20 -20.19
CA SER A 332 14.16 10.60 -18.79
C SER A 332 14.33 12.11 -18.62
N GLY A 333 15.32 12.69 -19.30
CA GLY A 333 15.57 14.13 -19.32
C GLY A 333 14.41 14.92 -19.91
N MET A 334 13.89 14.49 -21.06
CA MET A 334 12.77 15.14 -21.74
C MET A 334 11.48 15.12 -20.90
N ILE A 335 11.17 13.99 -20.24
CA ILE A 335 10.01 13.89 -19.34
C ILE A 335 10.18 14.80 -18.11
N LYS A 336 11.38 14.83 -17.50
CA LYS A 336 11.67 15.72 -16.35
C LYS A 336 11.56 17.19 -16.73
N ALA A 337 12.05 17.55 -17.92
CA ALA A 337 11.98 18.91 -18.45
C ALA A 337 10.56 19.31 -18.89
N GLY A 338 9.63 18.35 -18.97
CA GLY A 338 8.27 18.58 -19.45
C GLY A 338 8.18 18.77 -20.97
N GLN A 339 9.22 18.37 -21.71
CA GLN A 339 9.21 18.36 -23.18
C GLN A 339 8.37 17.19 -23.73
N LEU A 340 8.34 16.07 -22.98
CA LEU A 340 7.38 15.00 -23.21
C LEU A 340 6.28 15.08 -22.15
N SER A 341 5.06 15.37 -22.59
CA SER A 341 3.87 15.37 -21.74
C SER A 341 3.41 13.95 -21.41
N LEU A 342 2.69 13.81 -20.30
CA LEU A 342 2.10 12.56 -19.83
C LEU A 342 0.60 12.53 -20.17
N ASP A 343 0.13 11.40 -20.68
CA ASP A 343 -1.30 11.11 -20.83
C ASP A 343 -1.80 10.42 -19.56
N VAL A 344 -3.05 10.72 -19.21
CA VAL A 344 -3.68 10.32 -17.96
C VAL A 344 -5.08 9.77 -18.22
N ILE A 345 -5.37 8.63 -17.63
CA ILE A 345 -6.72 8.08 -17.59
C ILE A 345 -7.18 7.91 -16.14
N GLY A 346 -8.46 8.11 -15.93
CA GLY A 346 -9.13 7.77 -14.69
C GLY A 346 -9.49 6.28 -14.69
N LEU A 347 -9.28 5.58 -13.60
CA LEU A 347 -9.72 4.21 -13.40
C LEU A 347 -10.81 4.25 -12.32
N GLN A 348 -12.05 4.31 -12.79
CA GLN A 348 -13.24 4.31 -11.94
C GLN A 348 -13.55 2.88 -11.52
N CYS A 349 -13.46 2.56 -10.23
CA CYS A 349 -13.96 1.29 -9.71
C CYS A 349 -15.48 1.23 -9.89
N ILE A 350 -15.94 0.21 -10.63
CA ILE A 350 -17.35 -0.04 -10.93
C ILE A 350 -17.84 -1.36 -10.32
N GLY A 351 -16.95 -2.12 -9.67
CA GLY A 351 -17.30 -3.38 -9.03
C GLY A 351 -16.10 -4.07 -8.39
N PHE A 352 -16.38 -5.11 -7.62
CA PHE A 352 -15.35 -5.92 -6.97
C PHE A 352 -15.70 -7.40 -7.08
N ASP A 353 -14.88 -8.16 -7.80
CA ASP A 353 -15.07 -9.60 -7.93
C ASP A 353 -14.47 -10.32 -6.71
N SER A 354 -15.34 -10.66 -5.76
CA SER A 354 -14.95 -11.35 -4.53
C SER A 354 -14.38 -12.75 -4.80
N SER A 355 -14.83 -13.41 -5.88
CA SER A 355 -14.33 -14.74 -6.25
C SER A 355 -12.89 -14.66 -6.74
N VAL A 356 -12.60 -13.71 -7.63
CA VAL A 356 -11.22 -13.44 -8.10
C VAL A 356 -10.31 -13.11 -6.92
N TYR A 357 -10.76 -12.22 -6.03
CA TYR A 357 -9.98 -11.84 -4.85
C TYR A 357 -9.68 -13.03 -3.93
N GLN A 358 -10.70 -13.81 -3.57
CA GLN A 358 -10.55 -14.95 -2.65
C GLN A 358 -9.59 -16.00 -3.22
N LYS A 359 -9.78 -16.41 -4.47
CA LYS A 359 -8.90 -17.41 -5.11
C LYS A 359 -7.44 -17.00 -5.13
N LEU A 360 -7.18 -15.73 -5.47
CA LEU A 360 -5.82 -15.20 -5.49
C LEU A 360 -5.22 -15.04 -4.08
N SER A 361 -6.01 -14.58 -3.12
CA SER A 361 -5.60 -14.46 -1.71
C SER A 361 -5.26 -15.84 -1.13
N ASP A 362 -6.09 -16.85 -1.39
CA ASP A 362 -5.86 -18.22 -0.94
C ASP A 362 -4.60 -18.80 -1.55
N HIS A 363 -4.40 -18.61 -2.86
CA HIS A 363 -3.17 -19.01 -3.54
C HIS A 363 -1.93 -18.37 -2.92
N TYR A 364 -1.94 -17.05 -2.72
CA TYR A 364 -0.82 -16.32 -2.11
C TYR A 364 -0.51 -16.80 -0.69
N ASN A 365 -1.53 -16.99 0.15
CA ASN A 365 -1.36 -17.48 1.51
C ASN A 365 -0.80 -18.91 1.53
N ASN A 366 -1.26 -19.78 0.62
CA ASN A 366 -0.74 -21.14 0.48
C ASN A 366 0.74 -21.13 0.08
N GLU A 367 1.14 -20.33 -0.91
CA GLU A 367 2.55 -20.18 -1.29
C GLU A 367 3.41 -19.68 -0.12
N ARG A 368 2.92 -18.67 0.61
CA ARG A 368 3.62 -18.09 1.75
C ARG A 368 3.81 -19.13 2.85
N ASN A 369 2.79 -19.91 3.15
CA ASN A 369 2.85 -20.99 4.14
C ASN A 369 3.86 -22.07 3.72
N ILE A 370 3.86 -22.49 2.44
CA ILE A 370 4.83 -23.46 1.91
C ILE A 370 6.26 -22.93 2.05
N LYS A 371 6.52 -21.67 1.65
CA LYS A 371 7.84 -21.04 1.77
C LYS A 371 8.29 -20.95 3.23
N PHE A 372 7.38 -20.62 4.15
CA PHE A 372 7.66 -20.58 5.58
C PHE A 372 8.06 -21.96 6.12
N GLN A 373 7.31 -23.02 5.78
CA GLN A 373 7.61 -24.39 6.21
C GLN A 373 8.95 -24.89 5.65
N LEU A 374 9.26 -24.59 4.39
CA LEU A 374 10.54 -24.94 3.77
C LEU A 374 11.72 -24.25 4.47
N ASN A 375 11.59 -22.96 4.80
CA ASN A 375 12.63 -22.24 5.53
C ASN A 375 12.81 -22.78 6.95
N LYS A 376 11.71 -23.16 7.63
CA LYS A 376 11.78 -23.83 8.95
C LYS A 376 12.58 -25.13 8.85
N ARG A 377 12.31 -25.99 7.86
CA ARG A 377 13.07 -27.24 7.63
C ARG A 377 14.55 -26.99 7.41
N LYS A 378 14.91 -26.06 6.52
CA LYS A 378 16.32 -25.70 6.26
C LYS A 378 17.06 -25.21 7.51
N SER A 379 16.38 -24.44 8.37
CA SER A 379 16.99 -23.96 9.61
C SER A 379 17.26 -25.11 10.60
N VAL A 380 16.39 -26.11 10.66
CA VAL A 380 16.55 -27.31 11.51
C VAL A 380 17.66 -28.20 10.97
N GLU A 381 17.72 -28.41 9.66
CA GLU A 381 18.80 -29.18 9.00
C GLU A 381 20.16 -28.53 9.26
N ALA A 382 20.29 -27.21 9.04
CA ALA A 382 21.53 -26.48 9.32
C ALA A 382 21.96 -26.56 10.79
N ALA A 383 21.02 -26.49 11.74
CA ALA A 383 21.30 -26.64 13.16
C ALA A 383 21.76 -28.07 13.51
N SER A 384 21.19 -29.08 12.85
CA SER A 384 21.60 -30.48 13.04
C SER A 384 23.00 -30.75 12.51
N GLU A 385 23.37 -30.18 11.36
CA GLU A 385 24.70 -30.29 10.76
C GLU A 385 25.77 -29.59 11.59
N ALA A 386 25.45 -28.40 12.12
CA ALA A 386 26.34 -27.66 13.04
C ALA A 386 26.58 -28.44 14.36
N SER A 387 25.55 -29.13 14.85
CA SER A 387 25.66 -29.96 16.06
C SER A 387 26.49 -31.22 15.82
N ALA A 388 26.37 -31.83 14.65
CA ALA A 388 27.15 -33.01 14.25
C ALA A 388 28.64 -32.69 14.00
N SER A 389 28.96 -31.50 13.46
CA SER A 389 30.35 -31.07 13.26
C SER A 389 31.06 -30.74 14.58
N SER A 390 30.34 -30.14 15.54
CA SER A 390 30.82 -29.87 16.90
C SER A 390 31.17 -31.15 17.68
N HIS A 391 30.37 -32.21 17.52
CA HIS A 391 30.65 -33.51 18.15
C HIS A 391 31.88 -34.23 17.56
N LYS A 392 32.14 -34.10 16.25
CA LYS A 392 33.35 -34.68 15.64
C LYS A 392 34.64 -33.98 16.08
N SER A 393 34.60 -32.67 16.33
CA SER A 393 35.79 -31.90 16.75
C SER A 393 36.25 -32.22 18.18
N LYS A 394 35.33 -32.66 19.07
CA LYS A 394 35.70 -33.11 20.43
C LYS A 394 36.34 -34.50 20.48
N ARG A 395 36.18 -35.33 19.45
CA ARG A 395 36.73 -36.70 19.42
C ARG A 395 38.19 -36.82 18.98
N PHE A 396 38.78 -35.73 18.47
CA PHE A 396 40.18 -35.70 18.02
C PHE A 396 41.15 -35.01 19.00
N LYS A 397 40.70 -34.69 20.22
CA LYS A 397 41.56 -34.29 21.34
C LYS A 397 41.62 -35.43 22.37
N VAL A 398 42.32 -36.50 22.03
CA VAL A 398 42.87 -37.48 22.99
C VAL A 398 44.28 -37.81 22.53
#